data_AF-A0A6M0EZL7-F1
#
_entry.id   AF-A0A6M0EZL7-F1
#
_cell.length_a   1.000
_cell.length_b   1.000
_cell.length_c   1.000
_cell.angle_alpha   90.00
_cell.angle_beta   90.00
_cell.angle_gamma   90.00
#
_symmetry.space_group_name_H-M   'P 1'
#
loop_
_entity.id
_entity.type
_entity.pdbx_description
1 polymer ?
#
loop_
_entity_poly.entity_id
_entity_poly.type
_entity_poly.pdbx_seq_one_letter_code
_entity_poly.pdbx_strand_id
1 'polypeptide(L)'
;MSIIENGGAGYQRQKPVSLLQQSNYEAEDDVTYHKMRQLALCNQSNGLIQDKKRIIKAGQLGTHSACSVINPGTLYRDNEFLLLCRGEPDETVWLGDFLAYQPTPLWCTLDSDLNVKNSFPLSYQEFPSNSRPEDWRLFEYQGKLYTNHSIYMMLDRDEWIIRSRVGISEIDLPNQELKLRWILEPPFEPSHEEKNWSFFVHDSSLMCIYSFKPYILLELDLERGTTQKVLEAEPDYQWYEKGKFVGNSTNLTSWDNEHYITFIHDFLDPRYDQRNRAYMQYATLISKSTLLPTSIIPRPLVIGGNELGRHPGVHYTSSLVNREDGLYSFYGEGDSHVGTVVFNKNELTELFNKYHLYNKKISSFGIMKGIDPKKGIIVSYPRSGLNWLRYCIEHLTGLRTGGRTKLIKDGELAVYRTHDVKVQDDNDECYCPFYDQQGKPLHKKVVLLLRDYRESFIRIAKVKQGEAPTPKEIRNGKVFHFRNYFENLKAYDQFSGKKLLVRYPDLISDFSEVTKILDFFKLPYDVKKFDLEHHRQQSFQIYDNQHKSYTKDNPYDFKFHQSGVDPKTIEAIEDFANKNYGDLVKRYNL
;
A
#
# COMPACT_ATOMS: atom_id res chain seq x y z
N MET A 1 -51.52 35.86 -14.02
CA MET A 1 -52.60 34.88 -14.27
C MET A 1 -51.98 33.50 -14.03
N SER A 2 -52.51 32.61 -13.19
CA SER A 2 -53.50 32.75 -12.12
C SER A 2 -52.90 32.18 -10.81
N ILE A 3 -53.57 32.43 -9.68
CA ILE A 3 -53.05 32.26 -8.32
C ILE A 3 -54.11 31.48 -7.52
N ILE A 4 -53.70 30.62 -6.55
CA ILE A 4 -54.55 30.10 -5.43
C ILE A 4 -55.68 29.11 -5.89
N GLU A 5 -56.26 28.15 -5.15
CA GLU A 5 -56.18 27.57 -3.78
C GLU A 5 -56.90 26.17 -3.80
N ASN A 6 -57.09 25.33 -2.77
CA ASN A 6 -56.62 25.14 -1.37
C ASN A 6 -56.84 23.64 -1.00
N GLY A 7 -56.54 23.22 0.24
CA GLY A 7 -57.39 22.27 0.97
C GLY A 7 -56.78 20.90 1.26
N GLY A 8 -56.25 20.73 2.48
CA GLY A 8 -55.91 19.41 3.02
C GLY A 8 -57.12 18.72 3.67
N ALA A 9 -57.15 17.39 3.58
CA ALA A 9 -57.85 16.52 4.53
C ALA A 9 -57.16 15.16 4.50
N GLY A 10 -56.83 14.60 5.66
CA GLY A 10 -56.07 13.36 5.73
C GLY A 10 -56.87 12.16 5.24
N TYR A 11 -56.18 11.22 4.58
CA TYR A 11 -56.52 9.81 4.71
C TYR A 11 -55.23 9.01 4.80
N GLN A 12 -55.12 8.21 5.87
CA GLN A 12 -54.20 7.08 5.91
C GLN A 12 -54.58 6.11 4.80
N ARG A 13 -54.03 6.29 3.61
CA ARG A 13 -53.78 5.15 2.74
C ARG A 13 -52.39 4.65 3.10
N GLN A 14 -52.38 3.58 3.88
CA GLN A 14 -51.37 2.54 3.70
C GLN A 14 -51.35 2.26 2.19
N LYS A 15 -50.39 2.85 1.46
CA LYS A 15 -49.97 2.22 0.21
C LYS A 15 -49.48 0.85 0.66
N PRO A 16 -50.06 -0.26 0.14
CA PRO A 16 -49.44 -1.56 0.34
C PRO A 16 -48.00 -1.42 -0.09
N VAL A 17 -47.08 -2.04 0.66
CA VAL A 17 -45.65 -2.17 0.29
C VAL A 17 -45.62 -2.37 -1.21
N SER A 18 -45.09 -1.39 -1.95
CA SER A 18 -45.02 -1.52 -3.39
C SER A 18 -44.26 -2.81 -3.62
N LEU A 19 -44.89 -3.72 -4.35
CA LEU A 19 -44.18 -4.86 -4.91
C LEU A 19 -43.05 -4.23 -5.72
N LEU A 20 -41.85 -4.21 -5.13
CA LEU A 20 -40.61 -4.01 -5.86
C LEU A 20 -40.69 -5.07 -6.94
N GLN A 21 -41.11 -4.66 -8.13
CA GLN A 21 -41.11 -5.54 -9.29
C GLN A 21 -39.69 -6.08 -9.34
N GLN A 22 -39.55 -7.40 -9.39
CA GLN A 22 -38.25 -8.00 -9.63
C GLN A 22 -37.75 -7.38 -10.93
N SER A 23 -36.78 -6.48 -10.79
CA SER A 23 -35.97 -6.06 -11.92
C SER A 23 -35.35 -7.35 -12.41
N ASN A 24 -35.79 -7.85 -13.56
CA ASN A 24 -34.99 -8.79 -14.31
C ASN A 24 -33.70 -8.04 -14.61
N TYR A 25 -32.57 -8.52 -14.09
CA TYR A 25 -31.33 -7.76 -14.16
C TYR A 25 -30.91 -7.63 -15.63
N GLU A 26 -31.12 -6.45 -16.23
CA GLU A 26 -31.20 -6.29 -17.68
C GLU A 26 -29.85 -6.45 -18.43
N ALA A 27 -28.82 -6.95 -17.75
CA ALA A 27 -27.53 -7.33 -18.32
C ALA A 27 -27.54 -8.74 -18.96
N GLU A 28 -28.69 -9.41 -19.10
CA GLU A 28 -28.79 -10.77 -19.67
C GLU A 28 -28.32 -10.90 -21.14
N ASP A 29 -28.02 -9.80 -21.83
CA ASP A 29 -27.39 -9.81 -23.16
C ASP A 29 -25.92 -9.30 -23.16
N ASP A 30 -25.38 -8.86 -22.02
CA ASP A 30 -24.03 -8.31 -21.95
C ASP A 30 -22.97 -9.42 -21.86
N VAL A 31 -22.14 -9.52 -22.90
CA VAL A 31 -21.09 -10.55 -23.06
C VAL A 31 -20.02 -10.47 -21.96
N THR A 32 -19.71 -9.27 -21.47
CA THR A 32 -18.71 -9.05 -20.41
C THR A 32 -19.25 -9.51 -19.06
N TYR A 33 -20.50 -9.16 -18.76
CA TYR A 33 -21.21 -9.62 -17.56
C TYR A 33 -21.30 -11.15 -17.54
N HIS A 34 -21.72 -11.80 -18.62
CA HIS A 34 -21.76 -13.27 -18.69
C HIS A 34 -20.40 -13.92 -18.47
N LYS A 35 -19.36 -13.38 -19.09
CA LYS A 35 -17.98 -13.87 -18.91
C LYS A 35 -17.52 -13.73 -17.46
N MET A 36 -17.72 -12.58 -16.83
CA MET A 36 -17.35 -12.37 -15.42
C MET A 36 -18.22 -13.22 -14.48
N ARG A 37 -19.50 -13.46 -14.80
CA ARG A 37 -20.40 -14.35 -14.07
C ARG A 37 -19.94 -15.81 -14.12
N GLN A 38 -19.39 -16.27 -15.25
CA GLN A 38 -18.77 -17.60 -15.38
C GLN A 38 -17.42 -17.71 -14.64
N LEU A 39 -16.65 -16.62 -14.56
CA LEU A 39 -15.38 -16.56 -13.83
C LEU A 39 -15.56 -16.46 -12.30
N ALA A 40 -16.66 -15.85 -11.84
CA ALA A 40 -16.95 -15.65 -10.42
C ALA A 40 -17.12 -16.97 -9.66
N LEU A 41 -16.45 -17.08 -8.51
CA LEU A 41 -16.31 -18.34 -7.77
C LEU A 41 -17.63 -18.81 -7.13
N CYS A 42 -18.51 -17.88 -6.74
CA CYS A 42 -19.85 -18.19 -6.21
C CYS A 42 -20.72 -19.02 -7.16
N ASN A 43 -20.44 -18.98 -8.47
CA ASN A 43 -21.19 -19.70 -9.49
C ASN A 43 -20.51 -21.03 -9.90
N GLN A 44 -19.37 -21.36 -9.28
CA GLN A 44 -18.63 -22.60 -9.50
C GLN A 44 -18.89 -23.57 -8.34
N SER A 45 -19.19 -24.84 -8.62
CA SER A 45 -19.40 -25.85 -7.58
C SER A 45 -18.04 -26.32 -7.05
N ASN A 46 -17.50 -25.59 -6.06
CA ASN A 46 -16.15 -25.77 -5.52
C ASN A 46 -16.09 -25.79 -3.98
N GLY A 47 -17.22 -25.80 -3.26
CA GLY A 47 -17.23 -25.82 -1.79
C GLY A 47 -16.78 -24.53 -1.09
N LEU A 48 -16.53 -23.45 -1.85
CA LEU A 48 -16.07 -22.16 -1.32
C LEU A 48 -17.10 -21.45 -0.45
N ILE A 49 -18.38 -21.53 -0.80
CA ILE A 49 -19.49 -20.95 -0.02
C ILE A 49 -20.13 -22.08 0.79
N GLN A 50 -20.13 -21.92 2.12
CA GLN A 50 -20.79 -22.83 3.06
C GLN A 50 -22.28 -22.49 3.21
N ASP A 51 -22.61 -21.19 3.28
CA ASP A 51 -23.97 -20.68 3.40
C ASP A 51 -24.12 -19.29 2.75
N LYS A 52 -25.34 -18.96 2.30
CA LYS A 52 -25.76 -17.62 1.85
C LYS A 52 -27.19 -17.35 2.36
N LYS A 53 -27.33 -16.39 3.27
CA LYS A 53 -28.59 -16.10 3.98
C LYS A 53 -28.91 -14.61 3.93
N ARG A 54 -30.15 -14.23 3.57
CA ARG A 54 -30.69 -12.90 3.89
C ARG A 54 -31.04 -12.87 5.37
N ILE A 55 -30.43 -11.97 6.12
CA ILE A 55 -30.54 -11.90 7.58
C ILE A 55 -31.49 -10.79 8.05
N ILE A 56 -31.60 -9.68 7.30
CA ILE A 56 -32.54 -8.59 7.60
C ILE A 56 -33.20 -8.09 6.31
N LYS A 57 -34.53 -8.02 6.27
CA LYS A 57 -35.33 -7.48 5.16
C LYS A 57 -35.67 -6.01 5.37
N ALA A 58 -35.92 -5.27 4.28
CA ALA A 58 -36.57 -3.96 4.33
C ALA A 58 -37.87 -4.05 5.13
N GLY A 59 -38.14 -3.04 5.96
CA GLY A 59 -39.27 -2.96 6.88
C GLY A 59 -39.17 -3.83 8.14
N GLN A 60 -38.23 -4.79 8.22
CA GLN A 60 -38.13 -5.72 9.36
C GLN A 60 -37.77 -5.02 10.68
N LEU A 61 -37.06 -3.89 10.62
CA LEU A 61 -36.62 -3.12 11.79
C LEU A 61 -37.49 -1.88 12.04
N GLY A 62 -38.73 -1.88 11.52
CA GLY A 62 -39.68 -0.77 11.65
C GLY A 62 -39.45 0.35 10.63
N THR A 63 -40.05 1.52 10.91
CA THR A 63 -40.19 2.66 9.98
C THR A 63 -38.86 3.17 9.42
N HIS A 64 -37.80 3.20 10.23
CA HIS A 64 -36.45 3.60 9.83
C HIS A 64 -35.80 2.68 8.78
N SER A 65 -36.36 1.48 8.56
CA SER A 65 -35.92 0.50 7.55
C SER A 65 -36.93 0.29 6.42
N ALA A 66 -38.02 1.05 6.39
CA ALA A 66 -39.22 0.74 5.61
C ALA A 66 -38.94 0.54 4.11
N CYS A 67 -38.02 1.31 3.53
CA CYS A 67 -37.65 1.20 2.13
C CYS A 67 -36.36 0.40 1.90
N SER A 68 -35.39 0.43 2.82
CA SER A 68 -34.16 -0.37 2.74
C SER A 68 -33.50 -0.57 4.12
N VAL A 69 -32.78 -1.67 4.29
CA VAL A 69 -31.77 -1.83 5.36
C VAL A 69 -30.56 -2.53 4.77
N ILE A 70 -29.41 -1.85 4.73
CA ILE A 70 -28.29 -2.23 3.87
C ILE A 70 -26.92 -1.93 4.51
N ASN A 71 -25.87 -2.37 3.83
CA ASN A 71 -24.47 -1.96 3.98
C ASN A 71 -23.94 -1.97 5.44
N PRO A 72 -24.10 -3.07 6.21
CA PRO A 72 -23.74 -3.10 7.61
C PRO A 72 -22.23 -3.09 7.86
N GLY A 73 -21.80 -2.25 8.79
CA GLY A 73 -20.59 -2.48 9.57
C GLY A 73 -20.87 -3.59 10.58
N THR A 74 -19.96 -4.55 10.76
CA THR A 74 -20.17 -5.70 11.65
C THR A 74 -18.94 -6.01 12.50
N LEU A 75 -19.18 -6.36 13.75
CA LEU A 75 -18.23 -6.96 14.69
C LEU A 75 -18.83 -8.25 15.26
N TYR A 76 -18.00 -9.08 15.88
CA TYR A 76 -18.45 -10.27 16.62
C TYR A 76 -17.78 -10.32 17.98
N ARG A 77 -18.59 -10.41 19.02
CA ARG A 77 -18.16 -10.27 20.41
C ARG A 77 -19.18 -10.95 21.33
N ASP A 78 -18.71 -11.56 22.42
CA ASP A 78 -19.57 -12.15 23.46
C ASP A 78 -20.63 -13.15 22.91
N ASN A 79 -20.26 -13.88 21.84
CA ASN A 79 -21.07 -14.82 21.05
C ASN A 79 -22.24 -14.18 20.26
N GLU A 80 -22.16 -12.88 19.97
CA GLU A 80 -23.16 -12.12 19.22
C GLU A 80 -22.51 -11.36 18.06
N PHE A 81 -23.27 -11.17 16.97
CA PHE A 81 -22.90 -10.23 15.92
C PHE A 81 -23.49 -8.86 16.23
N LEU A 82 -22.64 -7.84 16.20
CA LEU A 82 -23.00 -6.43 16.41
C LEU A 82 -22.96 -5.73 15.06
N LEU A 83 -24.09 -5.23 14.58
CA LEU A 83 -24.24 -4.60 13.28
C LEU A 83 -24.63 -3.13 13.43
N LEU A 84 -24.10 -2.29 12.56
CA LEU A 84 -24.59 -0.94 12.32
C LEU A 84 -25.03 -0.83 10.86
N CYS A 85 -26.33 -0.92 10.64
CA CYS A 85 -26.95 -0.96 9.31
C CYS A 85 -27.36 0.44 8.86
N ARG A 86 -27.35 0.68 7.55
CA ARG A 86 -27.99 1.85 6.93
C ARG A 86 -29.47 1.58 6.71
N GLY A 87 -30.33 2.19 7.52
CA GLY A 87 -31.78 2.20 7.33
C GLY A 87 -32.24 3.35 6.45
N GLU A 88 -32.97 3.04 5.38
CA GLU A 88 -33.68 4.03 4.56
C GLU A 88 -35.18 3.99 4.88
N PRO A 89 -35.75 5.05 5.48
CA PRO A 89 -37.18 5.12 5.77
C PRO A 89 -38.04 5.41 4.53
N ASP A 90 -37.43 5.96 3.47
CA ASP A 90 -38.11 6.51 2.30
C ASP A 90 -37.34 6.18 1.01
N GLU A 91 -38.02 6.18 -0.13
CA GLU A 91 -37.42 5.85 -1.43
C GLU A 91 -36.95 7.06 -2.25
N THR A 92 -37.18 8.29 -1.77
CA THR A 92 -36.91 9.53 -2.54
C THR A 92 -35.43 9.73 -2.88
N VAL A 93 -34.50 9.24 -2.07
CA VAL A 93 -33.06 9.18 -2.40
C VAL A 93 -32.81 8.41 -3.72
N TRP A 94 -33.59 7.35 -3.97
CA TRP A 94 -33.56 6.57 -5.22
C TRP A 94 -34.41 7.20 -6.33
N LEU A 95 -35.14 8.28 -6.08
CA LEU A 95 -35.86 9.06 -7.09
C LEU A 95 -35.12 10.35 -7.51
N GLY A 96 -34.05 10.71 -6.80
CA GLY A 96 -33.11 11.78 -7.18
C GLY A 96 -32.98 12.92 -6.17
N ASP A 97 -33.87 13.03 -5.17
CA ASP A 97 -33.66 13.97 -4.07
C ASP A 97 -32.72 13.36 -3.04
N PHE A 98 -31.43 13.50 -3.31
CA PHE A 98 -30.38 12.82 -2.56
C PHE A 98 -30.32 13.23 -1.07
N LEU A 99 -30.64 14.48 -0.74
CA LEU A 99 -30.64 14.97 0.64
C LEU A 99 -31.98 14.83 1.37
N ALA A 100 -33.08 14.55 0.68
CA ALA A 100 -34.34 14.22 1.36
C ALA A 100 -34.19 12.96 2.21
N TYR A 101 -34.79 12.99 3.40
CA TYR A 101 -34.84 11.88 4.37
C TYR A 101 -33.48 11.21 4.56
N GLN A 102 -32.64 11.80 5.42
CA GLN A 102 -31.34 11.23 5.79
C GLN A 102 -31.51 9.79 6.32
N PRO A 103 -30.55 8.89 6.04
CA PRO A 103 -30.64 7.51 6.47
C PRO A 103 -30.48 7.43 7.99
N THR A 104 -31.15 6.45 8.60
CA THR A 104 -31.02 6.19 10.02
C THR A 104 -29.95 5.11 10.25
N PRO A 105 -28.90 5.38 11.05
CA PRO A 105 -28.01 4.34 11.53
C PRO A 105 -28.77 3.43 12.50
N LEU A 106 -28.93 2.16 12.14
CA LEU A 106 -29.66 1.16 12.91
C LEU A 106 -28.68 0.21 13.58
N TRP A 107 -28.53 0.34 14.89
CA TRP A 107 -27.81 -0.64 15.69
C TRP A 107 -28.64 -1.92 15.77
N CYS A 108 -28.03 -3.07 15.46
CA CYS A 108 -28.67 -4.37 15.52
C CYS A 108 -27.76 -5.38 16.22
N THR A 109 -28.34 -6.28 17.02
CA THR A 109 -27.62 -7.40 17.62
C THR A 109 -28.23 -8.71 17.11
N LEU A 110 -27.41 -9.63 16.63
CA LEU A 110 -27.81 -10.98 16.23
C LEU A 110 -27.18 -12.03 17.14
N ASP A 111 -27.85 -13.17 17.31
CA ASP A 111 -27.23 -14.37 17.90
C ASP A 111 -26.21 -15.02 16.94
N SER A 112 -25.54 -16.08 17.40
CA SER A 112 -24.59 -16.88 16.62
C SER A 112 -25.20 -17.52 15.36
N ASP A 113 -26.53 -17.70 15.34
CA ASP A 113 -27.30 -18.30 14.25
C ASP A 113 -27.88 -17.24 13.28
N LEU A 114 -27.46 -15.99 13.46
CA LEU A 114 -27.81 -14.80 12.66
C LEU A 114 -29.30 -14.39 12.77
N ASN A 115 -29.97 -14.67 13.89
CA ASN A 115 -31.31 -14.18 14.17
C ASN A 115 -31.27 -12.84 14.92
N VAL A 116 -32.14 -11.90 14.55
CA VAL A 116 -32.21 -10.57 15.19
C VAL A 116 -32.70 -10.68 16.63
N LYS A 117 -31.86 -10.30 17.60
CA LYS A 117 -32.21 -10.20 19.02
C LYS A 117 -32.74 -8.82 19.42
N ASN A 118 -32.12 -7.77 18.90
CA ASN A 118 -32.43 -6.39 19.25
C ASN A 118 -32.12 -5.45 18.07
N SER A 119 -32.84 -4.32 17.98
CA SER A 119 -32.60 -3.25 17.03
C SER A 119 -33.09 -1.91 17.56
N PHE A 120 -32.30 -0.85 17.39
CA PHE A 120 -32.71 0.53 17.71
C PHE A 120 -31.95 1.56 16.85
N PRO A 121 -32.56 2.73 16.56
CA PRO A 121 -31.88 3.80 15.84
C PRO A 121 -30.85 4.51 16.73
N LEU A 122 -29.75 4.96 16.12
CA LEU A 122 -28.81 5.89 16.72
C LEU A 122 -29.08 7.30 16.21
N SER A 123 -29.01 8.29 17.11
CA SER A 123 -29.05 9.71 16.78
C SER A 123 -27.66 10.24 16.39
N TYR A 124 -27.59 11.31 15.60
CA TYR A 124 -26.31 11.85 15.10
C TYR A 124 -26.37 13.38 14.87
N GLN A 125 -26.81 14.13 15.88
CA GLN A 125 -27.13 15.57 15.74
C GLN A 125 -25.92 16.47 15.42
N GLU A 126 -24.69 16.01 15.66
CA GLU A 126 -23.45 16.76 15.44
C GLU A 126 -23.02 16.87 13.96
N PHE A 127 -23.75 16.25 13.04
CA PHE A 127 -23.41 16.23 11.61
C PHE A 127 -23.81 17.55 10.92
N PRO A 128 -23.08 17.99 9.86
CA PRO A 128 -23.44 19.20 9.13
C PRO A 128 -24.88 19.14 8.58
N SER A 129 -25.64 20.22 8.72
CA SER A 129 -27.08 20.26 8.39
C SER A 129 -27.41 19.90 6.94
N ASN A 130 -26.53 20.26 5.99
CA ASN A 130 -26.66 19.94 4.56
C ASN A 130 -25.85 18.69 4.17
N SER A 131 -25.77 17.70 5.06
CA SER A 131 -25.04 16.45 4.82
C SER A 131 -25.91 15.20 4.84
N ARG A 132 -25.36 14.10 4.31
CA ARG A 132 -25.93 12.76 4.33
C ARG A 132 -24.83 11.75 4.68
N PRO A 133 -24.83 11.17 5.89
CA PRO A 133 -23.92 10.08 6.23
C PRO A 133 -24.40 8.76 5.64
N GLU A 134 -23.49 7.92 5.14
CA GLU A 134 -23.79 6.65 4.49
C GLU A 134 -22.75 5.57 4.79
N ASP A 135 -23.19 4.30 4.73
CA ASP A 135 -22.33 3.10 4.71
C ASP A 135 -21.35 3.00 5.89
N TRP A 136 -21.90 3.02 7.10
CA TRP A 136 -21.19 2.84 8.37
C TRP A 136 -20.47 1.49 8.49
N ARG A 137 -19.14 1.50 8.55
CA ARG A 137 -18.30 0.32 8.83
C ARG A 137 -17.83 0.38 10.28
N LEU A 138 -17.93 -0.71 11.03
CA LEU A 138 -17.57 -0.77 12.46
C LEU A 138 -16.08 -1.12 12.67
N PHE A 139 -15.50 -0.63 13.76
CA PHE A 139 -14.23 -1.11 14.32
C PHE A 139 -14.10 -0.73 15.81
N GLU A 140 -13.25 -1.43 16.56
CA GLU A 140 -12.86 -1.03 17.92
C GLU A 140 -11.47 -0.35 17.90
N TYR A 141 -11.28 0.68 18.72
CA TYR A 141 -9.99 1.34 18.93
C TYR A 141 -9.89 1.85 20.38
N GLN A 142 -8.76 1.63 21.04
CA GLN A 142 -8.51 2.05 22.43
C GLN A 142 -9.63 1.67 23.44
N GLY A 143 -10.25 0.48 23.25
CA GLY A 143 -11.33 -0.01 24.10
C GLY A 143 -12.70 0.66 23.88
N LYS A 144 -12.82 1.50 22.84
CA LYS A 144 -14.06 2.17 22.43
C LYS A 144 -14.52 1.67 21.06
N LEU A 145 -15.81 1.82 20.82
CA LEU A 145 -16.46 1.46 19.56
C LEU A 145 -16.53 2.68 18.62
N TYR A 146 -16.13 2.48 17.37
CA TYR A 146 -16.11 3.51 16.35
C TYR A 146 -16.75 3.04 15.04
N THR A 147 -17.08 4.00 14.19
CA THR A 147 -17.44 3.75 12.80
C THR A 147 -16.81 4.78 11.87
N ASN A 148 -16.34 4.31 10.71
CA ASN A 148 -16.04 5.13 9.54
C ASN A 148 -17.20 5.03 8.53
N HIS A 149 -17.54 6.16 7.91
CA HIS A 149 -18.68 6.30 6.99
C HIS A 149 -18.36 7.37 5.95
N SER A 150 -19.12 7.42 4.86
CA SER A 150 -19.06 8.54 3.91
C SER A 150 -20.02 9.62 4.35
N ILE A 151 -19.61 10.89 4.31
CA ILE A 151 -20.45 12.06 4.52
C ILE A 151 -20.48 12.82 3.20
N TYR A 152 -21.62 12.78 2.51
CA TYR A 152 -21.91 13.66 1.39
C TYR A 152 -22.37 15.02 1.91
N MET A 153 -21.95 16.12 1.29
CA MET A 153 -22.28 17.50 1.68
C MET A 153 -22.66 18.30 0.44
N MET A 154 -23.85 18.90 0.46
CA MET A 154 -24.27 19.86 -0.58
C MET A 154 -23.59 21.21 -0.29
N LEU A 155 -22.74 21.64 -1.22
CA LEU A 155 -22.02 22.91 -1.16
C LEU A 155 -22.79 24.03 -1.87
N ASP A 156 -23.42 23.70 -3.00
CA ASP A 156 -24.30 24.59 -3.77
C ASP A 156 -25.50 23.78 -4.27
N ARG A 157 -26.72 24.24 -3.94
CA ARG A 157 -27.96 23.55 -4.31
C ARG A 157 -28.45 23.90 -5.71
N ASP A 158 -28.14 25.10 -6.19
CA ASP A 158 -28.62 25.61 -7.48
C ASP A 158 -27.76 25.03 -8.62
N GLU A 159 -26.44 24.93 -8.39
CA GLU A 159 -25.47 24.27 -9.29
C GLU A 159 -25.27 22.77 -8.99
N TRP A 160 -25.98 22.22 -8.00
CA TRP A 160 -25.94 20.81 -7.57
C TRP A 160 -24.53 20.26 -7.25
N ILE A 161 -23.72 21.06 -6.55
CA ILE A 161 -22.34 20.72 -6.19
C ILE A 161 -22.33 19.92 -4.87
N ILE A 162 -22.14 18.60 -4.98
CA ILE A 162 -22.08 17.67 -3.84
C ILE A 162 -20.67 17.10 -3.67
N ARG A 163 -20.01 17.37 -2.54
CA ARG A 163 -18.70 16.81 -2.19
C ARG A 163 -18.86 15.67 -1.17
N SER A 164 -18.08 14.59 -1.27
CA SER A 164 -18.02 13.56 -0.22
C SER A 164 -16.70 13.58 0.56
N ARG A 165 -16.78 13.20 1.83
CA ARG A 165 -15.65 12.98 2.75
C ARG A 165 -15.85 11.73 3.58
N VAL A 166 -14.78 11.23 4.21
CA VAL A 166 -14.90 10.14 5.19
C VAL A 166 -15.03 10.73 6.58
N GLY A 167 -16.13 10.41 7.25
CA GLY A 167 -16.34 10.70 8.66
C GLY A 167 -15.84 9.57 9.55
N ILE A 168 -15.45 9.93 10.77
CA ILE A 168 -15.18 8.99 11.86
C ILE A 168 -16.00 9.40 13.08
N SER A 169 -16.81 8.47 13.60
CA SER A 169 -17.69 8.68 14.75
C SER A 169 -17.46 7.68 15.86
N GLU A 170 -17.56 8.15 17.11
CA GLU A 170 -17.59 7.31 18.30
C GLU A 170 -19.03 6.87 18.56
N ILE A 171 -19.22 5.60 18.94
CA ILE A 171 -20.55 5.03 19.20
C ILE A 171 -20.81 5.00 20.70
N ASP A 172 -21.75 5.81 21.16
CA ASP A 172 -22.23 5.84 22.54
C ASP A 172 -23.53 5.04 22.64
N LEU A 173 -23.42 3.72 22.82
CA LEU A 173 -24.56 2.82 22.92
C LEU A 173 -25.49 3.14 24.11
N PRO A 174 -25.01 3.49 25.32
CA PRO A 174 -25.88 3.92 26.42
C PRO A 174 -26.78 5.12 26.08
N ASN A 175 -26.27 6.09 25.33
CA ASN A 175 -27.03 7.28 24.92
C ASN A 175 -27.68 7.15 23.53
N GLN A 176 -27.50 6.02 22.83
CA GLN A 176 -27.97 5.76 21.47
C GLN A 176 -27.54 6.85 20.48
N GLU A 177 -26.24 7.17 20.45
CA GLU A 177 -25.69 8.31 19.72
C GLU A 177 -24.41 7.95 18.93
N LEU A 178 -24.27 8.52 17.73
CA LEU A 178 -23.04 8.59 16.95
C LEU A 178 -22.44 10.00 17.09
N LYS A 179 -21.36 10.12 17.84
CA LYS A 179 -20.65 11.38 18.07
C LYS A 179 -19.62 11.60 16.97
N LEU A 180 -19.76 12.66 16.18
CA LEU A 180 -18.87 12.92 15.04
C LEU A 180 -17.53 13.42 15.58
N ARG A 181 -16.48 12.58 15.49
CA ARG A 181 -15.15 12.95 15.95
C ARG A 181 -14.48 13.88 14.95
N TRP A 182 -14.44 13.47 13.67
CA TRP A 182 -13.83 14.25 12.60
C TRP A 182 -14.47 13.96 11.24
N ILE A 183 -14.43 14.97 10.36
CA ILE A 183 -14.52 14.81 8.92
C ILE A 183 -13.09 14.85 8.40
N LEU A 184 -12.64 13.77 7.76
CA LEU A 184 -11.24 13.56 7.43
C LEU A 184 -10.91 14.09 6.03
N GLU A 185 -9.71 14.65 5.90
CA GLU A 185 -9.07 14.99 4.62
C GLU A 185 -7.75 14.18 4.52
N PRO A 186 -7.35 13.75 3.31
CA PRO A 186 -6.04 13.17 3.07
C PRO A 186 -4.91 14.22 3.22
N PRO A 187 -3.64 13.80 3.35
CA PRO A 187 -2.49 14.70 3.54
C PRO A 187 -1.96 15.29 2.21
N PHE A 188 -2.83 15.38 1.21
CA PHE A 188 -2.57 15.85 -0.16
C PHE A 188 -3.88 16.37 -0.75
N GLU A 189 -3.86 16.94 -1.96
CA GLU A 189 -5.05 17.52 -2.57
C GLU A 189 -6.19 16.48 -2.66
N PRO A 190 -7.33 16.70 -1.98
CA PRO A 190 -8.39 15.72 -1.92
C PRO A 190 -9.19 15.68 -3.20
N SER A 191 -9.71 14.51 -3.56
CA SER A 191 -10.68 14.42 -4.64
C SER A 191 -12.02 15.06 -4.26
N HIS A 192 -12.89 15.24 -5.26
CA HIS A 192 -14.27 15.68 -5.04
C HIS A 192 -15.12 14.63 -4.30
N GLU A 193 -14.78 13.34 -4.46
CA GLU A 193 -15.51 12.21 -3.89
C GLU A 193 -14.57 11.31 -3.06
N GLU A 194 -14.29 11.73 -1.83
CA GLU A 194 -13.57 10.90 -0.86
C GLU A 194 -14.55 9.92 -0.19
N LYS A 195 -14.38 8.64 -0.49
CA LYS A 195 -15.15 7.52 0.07
C LYS A 195 -14.31 6.23 0.07
N ASN A 196 -14.86 5.13 0.55
CA ASN A 196 -14.23 3.80 0.50
C ASN A 196 -12.87 3.67 1.21
N TRP A 197 -12.51 4.57 2.14
CA TRP A 197 -11.35 4.34 3.00
C TRP A 197 -11.61 3.14 3.93
N SER A 198 -10.61 2.28 4.11
CA SER A 198 -10.73 1.01 4.85
C SER A 198 -9.89 1.03 6.11
N PHE A 199 -10.55 1.05 7.28
CA PHE A 199 -9.92 1.31 8.58
C PHE A 199 -9.48 0.04 9.28
N PHE A 200 -8.44 0.14 10.11
CA PHE A 200 -7.96 -0.93 10.98
C PHE A 200 -7.00 -0.42 12.06
N VAL A 201 -6.74 -1.27 13.05
CA VAL A 201 -5.77 -1.00 14.12
C VAL A 201 -4.54 -1.89 13.94
N HIS A 202 -3.36 -1.29 14.04
CA HIS A 202 -2.08 -1.96 13.88
C HIS A 202 -1.04 -1.33 14.82
N ASP A 203 -0.35 -2.13 15.62
CA ASP A 203 0.65 -1.69 16.60
C ASP A 203 0.21 -0.50 17.50
N SER A 204 -1.07 -0.48 17.87
CA SER A 204 -1.76 0.59 18.62
C SER A 204 -2.06 1.90 17.86
N SER A 205 -1.65 2.03 16.60
CA SER A 205 -2.04 3.11 15.70
C SER A 205 -3.36 2.81 14.98
N LEU A 206 -4.15 3.86 14.74
CA LEU A 206 -5.30 3.79 13.83
C LEU A 206 -4.82 4.07 12.40
N MET A 207 -5.13 3.18 11.47
CA MET A 207 -4.67 3.25 10.08
C MET A 207 -5.82 3.06 9.10
N CYS A 208 -5.64 3.49 7.86
CA CYS A 208 -6.54 3.12 6.78
C CYS A 208 -5.83 2.89 5.44
N ILE A 209 -6.36 1.98 4.62
CA ILE A 209 -6.11 1.98 3.18
C ILE A 209 -6.98 3.08 2.58
N TYR A 210 -6.34 4.15 2.10
CA TYR A 210 -6.98 5.27 1.42
C TYR A 210 -7.42 4.85 0.01
N SER A 211 -6.47 4.31 -0.76
CA SER A 211 -6.71 3.78 -2.11
C SER A 211 -6.03 2.44 -2.25
N PHE A 212 -6.66 1.54 -3.01
CA PHE A 212 -6.08 0.25 -3.34
C PHE A 212 -5.20 0.32 -4.61
N LYS A 213 -5.41 1.32 -5.47
CA LYS A 213 -4.68 1.50 -6.74
C LYS A 213 -4.58 2.99 -7.12
N PRO A 214 -3.41 3.65 -6.98
CA PRO A 214 -2.20 3.15 -6.30
C PRO A 214 -2.51 2.77 -4.84
N TYR A 215 -1.76 1.82 -4.30
CA TYR A 215 -1.95 1.34 -2.94
C TYR A 215 -1.37 2.37 -1.96
N ILE A 216 -2.25 3.13 -1.30
CA ILE A 216 -1.89 4.20 -0.38
C ILE A 216 -2.44 3.88 1.01
N LEU A 217 -1.53 3.87 1.99
CA LEU A 217 -1.84 3.71 3.40
C LEU A 217 -1.67 5.03 4.14
N LEU A 218 -2.66 5.39 4.94
CA LEU A 218 -2.61 6.51 5.88
C LEU A 218 -2.62 6.03 7.32
N GLU A 219 -2.00 6.80 8.19
CA GLU A 219 -2.17 6.73 9.65
C GLU A 219 -2.99 7.94 10.11
N LEU A 220 -3.82 7.74 11.15
CA LEU A 220 -4.70 8.75 11.72
C LEU A 220 -4.26 9.16 13.13
N ASP A 221 -4.12 10.45 13.35
CA ASP A 221 -4.16 11.05 14.68
C ASP A 221 -5.63 11.37 15.02
N LEU A 222 -6.25 10.51 15.83
CA LEU A 222 -7.65 10.67 16.25
C LEU A 222 -7.87 11.84 17.23
N GLU A 223 -6.84 12.32 17.92
CA GLU A 223 -6.95 13.48 18.80
C GLU A 223 -6.97 14.79 18.00
N ARG A 224 -6.30 14.82 16.84
CA ARG A 224 -6.19 16.01 15.98
C ARG A 224 -7.04 15.98 14.72
N GLY A 225 -7.57 14.83 14.35
CA GLY A 225 -8.31 14.64 13.09
C GLY A 225 -7.42 14.66 11.84
N THR A 226 -6.11 14.56 12.01
CA THR A 226 -5.14 14.68 10.92
C THR A 226 -4.70 13.31 10.42
N THR A 227 -4.49 13.21 9.09
CA THR A 227 -3.97 12.01 8.44
C THR A 227 -2.51 12.22 8.02
N GLN A 228 -1.74 11.13 7.91
CA GLN A 228 -0.39 11.15 7.32
C GLN A 228 -0.17 9.96 6.40
N LYS A 229 0.49 10.16 5.26
CA LYS A 229 0.79 9.08 4.30
C LYS A 229 2.01 8.30 4.79
N VAL A 230 1.81 7.03 5.10
CA VAL A 230 2.86 6.16 5.68
C VAL A 230 3.42 5.15 4.68
N LEU A 231 2.65 4.80 3.64
CA LEU A 231 3.08 3.87 2.59
C LEU A 231 2.38 4.23 1.26
N GLU A 232 3.13 4.10 0.16
CA GLU A 232 2.63 4.19 -1.21
C GLU A 232 3.33 3.13 -2.07
N ALA A 233 2.55 2.34 -2.81
CA ALA A 233 3.04 1.28 -3.65
C ALA A 233 2.14 1.06 -4.89
N GLU A 234 2.69 0.40 -5.91
CA GLU A 234 1.93 -0.07 -7.08
C GLU A 234 2.07 -1.59 -7.25
N PRO A 235 1.37 -2.42 -6.44
CA PRO A 235 1.46 -3.86 -6.59
C PRO A 235 0.91 -4.32 -7.95
N ASP A 236 1.59 -5.28 -8.58
CA ASP A 236 1.14 -5.93 -9.82
C ASP A 236 -0.03 -6.89 -9.56
N TYR A 237 -1.23 -6.32 -9.35
CA TYR A 237 -2.45 -7.10 -9.18
C TYR A 237 -2.80 -7.88 -10.45
N GLN A 238 -2.51 -9.17 -10.44
CA GLN A 238 -2.77 -10.10 -11.55
C GLN A 238 -4.22 -10.62 -11.55
N TRP A 239 -5.22 -9.73 -11.48
CA TRP A 239 -6.64 -10.12 -11.59
C TRP A 239 -7.16 -10.10 -13.03
N TYR A 240 -8.16 -10.93 -13.30
CA TYR A 240 -8.82 -10.99 -14.60
C TYR A 240 -9.67 -9.73 -14.85
N GLU A 241 -9.53 -9.17 -16.06
CA GLU A 241 -10.37 -8.11 -16.68
C GLU A 241 -11.05 -7.11 -15.74
N LYS A 242 -10.44 -5.92 -15.65
CA LYS A 242 -10.96 -4.78 -14.88
C LYS A 242 -12.33 -4.31 -15.42
N GLY A 243 -13.25 -4.02 -14.51
CA GLY A 243 -14.29 -3.02 -14.74
C GLY A 243 -13.72 -1.61 -14.68
N LYS A 244 -14.57 -0.61 -14.40
CA LYS A 244 -14.20 0.81 -14.49
C LYS A 244 -13.55 1.35 -13.20
N PHE A 245 -13.55 0.59 -12.09
CA PHE A 245 -13.30 1.16 -10.75
C PHE A 245 -12.66 0.16 -9.78
N VAL A 246 -11.94 0.64 -8.76
CA VAL A 246 -11.52 -0.20 -7.62
C VAL A 246 -11.69 0.60 -6.33
N GLY A 247 -12.47 0.08 -5.39
CA GLY A 247 -12.64 0.67 -4.06
C GLY A 247 -12.46 -0.37 -2.95
N ASN A 248 -11.97 0.05 -1.78
CA ASN A 248 -11.99 -0.83 -0.62
C ASN A 248 -13.43 -1.01 -0.14
N SER A 249 -13.90 -2.25 -0.06
CA SER A 249 -15.30 -2.57 0.28
C SER A 249 -15.50 -2.74 1.78
N THR A 250 -14.51 -3.28 2.48
CA THR A 250 -14.58 -3.57 3.93
C THR A 250 -13.45 -2.90 4.67
N ASN A 251 -13.58 -2.75 5.99
CA ASN A 251 -12.43 -2.56 6.90
C ASN A 251 -11.56 -3.84 6.92
N LEU A 252 -10.30 -3.76 7.37
CA LEU A 252 -9.46 -4.97 7.47
C LEU A 252 -9.86 -5.77 8.72
N THR A 253 -9.95 -7.08 8.55
CA THR A 253 -10.19 -8.04 9.63
C THR A 253 -8.92 -8.87 9.83
N SER A 254 -8.58 -9.24 11.06
CA SER A 254 -7.45 -10.17 11.31
C SER A 254 -7.76 -11.53 10.69
N TRP A 255 -6.88 -12.04 9.82
CA TRP A 255 -7.06 -13.34 9.14
C TRP A 255 -6.37 -14.47 9.90
N ASP A 256 -5.08 -14.30 10.15
CA ASP A 256 -4.21 -15.21 10.89
C ASP A 256 -3.17 -14.37 11.69
N ASN A 257 -2.05 -14.96 12.12
CA ASN A 257 -1.00 -14.23 12.85
C ASN A 257 -0.14 -13.30 11.97
N GLU A 258 -0.09 -13.53 10.66
CA GLU A 258 0.77 -12.86 9.68
C GLU A 258 0.00 -11.91 8.76
N HIS A 259 -1.33 -12.05 8.67
CA HIS A 259 -2.18 -11.38 7.69
C HIS A 259 -3.43 -10.74 8.27
N TYR A 260 -3.84 -9.65 7.65
CA TYR A 260 -5.21 -9.18 7.60
C TYR A 260 -5.88 -9.66 6.31
N ILE A 261 -7.21 -9.75 6.31
CA ILE A 261 -8.04 -9.92 5.11
C ILE A 261 -8.91 -8.68 4.89
N THR A 262 -9.10 -8.31 3.64
CA THR A 262 -10.04 -7.27 3.21
C THR A 262 -10.66 -7.62 1.87
N PHE A 263 -11.88 -7.16 1.62
CA PHE A 263 -12.52 -7.25 0.30
C PHE A 263 -12.44 -5.89 -0.39
N ILE A 264 -12.08 -5.91 -1.67
CA ILE A 264 -12.19 -4.78 -2.59
C ILE A 264 -13.34 -5.04 -3.56
N HIS A 265 -13.95 -3.98 -4.06
CA HIS A 265 -14.97 -4.07 -5.09
C HIS A 265 -14.57 -3.35 -6.38
N ASP A 266 -15.03 -3.91 -7.48
CA ASP A 266 -15.09 -3.32 -8.82
C ASP A 266 -16.56 -3.43 -9.28
N PHE A 267 -16.93 -2.75 -10.36
CA PHE A 267 -18.24 -2.92 -10.97
C PHE A 267 -18.18 -2.92 -12.49
N LEU A 268 -19.00 -3.79 -13.09
CA LEU A 268 -19.37 -3.65 -14.49
C LEU A 268 -20.54 -2.66 -14.61
N ASP A 269 -20.59 -1.98 -15.75
CA ASP A 269 -21.61 -0.99 -16.10
C ASP A 269 -22.17 -1.34 -17.49
N PRO A 270 -23.01 -2.38 -17.59
CA PRO A 270 -23.41 -2.99 -18.86
C PRO A 270 -24.38 -2.14 -19.70
N ARG A 271 -24.99 -1.10 -19.10
CA ARG A 271 -25.96 -0.21 -19.78
C ARG A 271 -25.64 1.29 -19.70
N TYR A 272 -24.46 1.67 -19.20
CA TYR A 272 -24.09 3.07 -18.93
C TYR A 272 -25.06 3.78 -17.97
N ASP A 273 -25.66 3.01 -17.05
CA ASP A 273 -26.58 3.48 -16.02
C ASP A 273 -25.97 3.20 -14.65
N GLN A 274 -25.81 4.26 -13.86
CA GLN A 274 -25.19 4.21 -12.54
C GLN A 274 -25.88 3.22 -11.58
N ARG A 275 -27.15 2.87 -11.83
CA ARG A 275 -27.98 2.00 -10.97
C ARG A 275 -28.10 0.56 -11.46
N ASN A 276 -27.61 0.25 -12.66
CA ASN A 276 -27.62 -1.09 -13.25
C ASN A 276 -26.24 -1.78 -13.21
N ARG A 277 -25.40 -1.40 -12.24
CA ARG A 277 -24.04 -1.93 -12.05
C ARG A 277 -24.02 -3.36 -11.50
N ALA A 278 -23.16 -4.22 -12.03
CA ALA A 278 -22.86 -5.52 -11.42
C ALA A 278 -21.61 -5.39 -10.54
N TYR A 279 -21.80 -5.37 -9.22
CA TYR A 279 -20.70 -5.31 -8.25
C TYR A 279 -19.99 -6.66 -8.16
N MET A 280 -18.66 -6.63 -8.16
CA MET A 280 -17.76 -7.78 -8.06
C MET A 280 -16.90 -7.64 -6.82
N GLN A 281 -16.86 -8.67 -5.96
CA GLN A 281 -16.13 -8.67 -4.70
C GLN A 281 -14.90 -9.56 -4.80
N TYR A 282 -13.71 -9.02 -4.52
CA TYR A 282 -12.43 -9.73 -4.56
C TYR A 282 -11.77 -9.72 -3.19
N ALA A 283 -11.28 -10.87 -2.73
CA ALA A 283 -10.58 -10.97 -1.45
C ALA A 283 -9.06 -10.84 -1.61
N THR A 284 -8.46 -10.12 -0.65
CA THR A 284 -7.04 -9.79 -0.59
C THR A 284 -6.51 -10.08 0.81
N LEU A 285 -5.33 -10.69 0.91
CA LEU A 285 -4.53 -10.71 2.14
C LEU A 285 -3.53 -9.56 2.14
N ILE A 286 -3.41 -8.89 3.28
CA ILE A 286 -2.43 -7.82 3.56
C ILE A 286 -1.50 -8.33 4.65
N SER A 287 -0.18 -8.26 4.45
CA SER A 287 0.79 -8.63 5.48
C SER A 287 0.70 -7.70 6.70
N LYS A 288 0.72 -8.26 7.91
CA LYS A 288 0.89 -7.50 9.15
C LYS A 288 2.29 -6.93 9.31
N SER A 289 3.32 -7.53 8.72
CA SER A 289 4.72 -7.08 8.90
C SER A 289 5.17 -6.04 7.88
N THR A 290 4.57 -6.01 6.68
CA THR A 290 4.90 -5.03 5.63
C THR A 290 3.76 -4.07 5.29
N LEU A 291 2.53 -4.36 5.72
CA LEU A 291 1.30 -3.63 5.38
C LEU A 291 1.00 -3.56 3.87
N LEU A 292 1.64 -4.43 3.08
CA LEU A 292 1.43 -4.60 1.64
C LEU A 292 0.52 -5.80 1.35
N PRO A 293 -0.23 -5.78 0.22
CA PRO A 293 -0.92 -6.97 -0.28
C PRO A 293 0.06 -8.12 -0.53
N THR A 294 -0.25 -9.30 0.00
CA THR A 294 0.52 -10.54 -0.21
C THR A 294 -0.16 -11.51 -1.16
N SER A 295 -1.48 -11.57 -1.18
CA SER A 295 -2.24 -12.43 -2.09
C SER A 295 -3.53 -11.73 -2.50
N ILE A 296 -3.97 -11.95 -3.74
CA ILE A 296 -5.26 -11.47 -4.22
C ILE A 296 -5.90 -12.55 -5.09
N ILE A 297 -7.14 -12.92 -4.79
CA ILE A 297 -7.85 -13.93 -5.58
C ILE A 297 -8.29 -13.24 -6.89
N PRO A 298 -7.81 -13.66 -8.07
CA PRO A 298 -7.89 -12.88 -9.30
C PRO A 298 -9.25 -12.94 -10.00
N ARG A 299 -10.22 -13.59 -9.35
CA ARG A 299 -11.59 -13.82 -9.83
C ARG A 299 -12.55 -13.36 -8.73
N PRO A 300 -13.72 -12.77 -9.06
CA PRO A 300 -14.68 -12.37 -8.03
C PRO A 300 -15.03 -13.56 -7.15
N LEU A 301 -14.99 -13.42 -5.83
CA LEU A 301 -15.59 -14.40 -4.93
C LEU A 301 -17.11 -14.41 -5.13
N VAL A 302 -17.69 -13.22 -5.26
CA VAL A 302 -19.12 -13.01 -5.54
C VAL A 302 -19.26 -11.92 -6.60
N ILE A 303 -20.30 -12.06 -7.43
CA ILE A 303 -20.78 -11.05 -8.38
C ILE A 303 -22.30 -10.89 -8.19
N GLY A 304 -22.78 -9.65 -8.26
CA GLY A 304 -24.22 -9.37 -8.26
C GLY A 304 -24.92 -9.80 -9.56
N GLY A 305 -26.23 -9.57 -9.60
CA GLY A 305 -27.13 -9.91 -10.71
C GLY A 305 -28.19 -10.96 -10.35
N ASN A 306 -28.09 -11.54 -9.15
CA ASN A 306 -29.07 -12.47 -8.55
C ASN A 306 -29.66 -11.95 -7.23
N GLU A 307 -29.24 -10.77 -6.76
CA GLU A 307 -29.69 -10.24 -5.47
C GLU A 307 -31.15 -9.76 -5.56
N LEU A 308 -31.97 -10.06 -4.53
CA LEU A 308 -33.35 -9.57 -4.54
C LEU A 308 -33.40 -8.16 -3.96
N GLY A 309 -33.95 -7.22 -4.71
CA GLY A 309 -34.07 -5.83 -4.29
C GLY A 309 -34.29 -4.91 -5.48
N ARG A 310 -34.12 -3.60 -5.25
CA ARG A 310 -34.24 -2.53 -6.23
C ARG A 310 -33.18 -2.61 -7.34
N HIS A 311 -31.96 -3.01 -7.00
CA HIS A 311 -30.82 -3.05 -7.92
C HIS A 311 -30.10 -4.41 -7.89
N PRO A 312 -30.62 -5.47 -8.56
CA PRO A 312 -30.12 -6.85 -8.43
C PRO A 312 -28.63 -7.06 -8.70
N GLY A 313 -28.01 -6.18 -9.49
CA GLY A 313 -26.56 -6.14 -9.74
C GLY A 313 -25.72 -5.70 -8.53
N VAL A 314 -26.32 -5.09 -7.51
CA VAL A 314 -25.62 -4.56 -6.33
C VAL A 314 -25.51 -5.63 -5.25
N HIS A 315 -24.33 -6.25 -5.19
CA HIS A 315 -23.85 -7.04 -4.06
C HIS A 315 -22.67 -6.31 -3.41
N TYR A 316 -22.92 -5.53 -2.36
CA TYR A 316 -21.91 -4.71 -1.72
C TYR A 316 -21.50 -5.24 -0.35
N THR A 317 -20.42 -6.02 -0.31
CA THR A 317 -19.81 -6.47 0.96
C THR A 317 -19.23 -5.26 1.69
N SER A 318 -19.72 -5.00 2.90
CA SER A 318 -19.41 -3.80 3.70
C SER A 318 -18.59 -4.13 4.94
N SER A 319 -18.65 -5.37 5.43
CA SER A 319 -17.81 -5.83 6.53
C SER A 319 -17.56 -7.34 6.48
N LEU A 320 -16.47 -7.75 7.16
CA LEU A 320 -16.08 -9.14 7.33
C LEU A 320 -15.97 -9.48 8.83
N VAL A 321 -16.31 -10.73 9.18
CA VAL A 321 -15.97 -11.32 10.47
C VAL A 321 -15.29 -12.66 10.23
N ASN A 322 -14.07 -12.81 10.75
CA ASN A 322 -13.31 -14.04 10.67
C ASN A 322 -13.52 -14.87 11.96
N ARG A 323 -14.11 -16.06 11.83
CA ARG A 323 -14.33 -17.01 12.93
C ARG A 323 -13.62 -18.34 12.64
N GLU A 324 -13.74 -19.33 13.51
CA GLU A 324 -13.15 -20.66 13.29
C GLU A 324 -13.93 -21.47 12.23
N ASP A 325 -15.25 -21.35 12.23
CA ASP A 325 -16.21 -22.05 11.38
C ASP A 325 -16.29 -21.49 9.94
N GLY A 326 -16.01 -20.20 9.75
CA GLY A 326 -16.01 -19.56 8.44
C GLY A 326 -15.54 -18.10 8.44
N LEU A 327 -15.38 -17.54 7.24
CA LEU A 327 -15.30 -16.09 7.03
C LEU A 327 -16.69 -15.57 6.64
N TYR A 328 -17.31 -14.81 7.53
CA TYR A 328 -18.61 -14.18 7.30
C TYR A 328 -18.42 -12.86 6.56
N SER A 329 -19.11 -12.68 5.44
CA SER A 329 -19.12 -11.48 4.61
C SER A 329 -20.51 -10.88 4.60
N PHE A 330 -20.70 -9.77 5.31
CA PHE A 330 -21.98 -9.07 5.40
C PHE A 330 -22.12 -8.05 4.28
N TYR A 331 -23.27 -8.03 3.61
CA TYR A 331 -23.44 -7.27 2.38
C TYR A 331 -24.82 -6.61 2.25
N GLY A 332 -24.86 -5.48 1.55
CA GLY A 332 -26.08 -4.90 1.02
C GLY A 332 -26.56 -5.69 -0.20
N GLU A 333 -27.74 -6.28 -0.09
CA GLU A 333 -28.42 -7.04 -1.13
C GLU A 333 -29.38 -6.11 -1.90
N GLY A 334 -29.04 -5.81 -3.15
CA GLY A 334 -29.91 -5.10 -4.09
C GLY A 334 -30.35 -3.70 -3.65
N ASP A 335 -29.51 -3.01 -2.86
CA ASP A 335 -29.84 -1.78 -2.13
C ASP A 335 -31.19 -1.84 -1.39
N SER A 336 -31.53 -3.00 -0.83
CA SER A 336 -32.83 -3.24 -0.17
C SER A 336 -32.72 -4.05 1.14
N HIS A 337 -31.82 -5.02 1.22
CA HIS A 337 -31.74 -5.95 2.35
C HIS A 337 -30.30 -6.15 2.85
N VAL A 338 -30.15 -6.76 4.03
CA VAL A 338 -28.87 -7.25 4.52
C VAL A 338 -28.79 -8.76 4.31
N GLY A 339 -27.74 -9.20 3.64
CA GLY A 339 -27.36 -10.61 3.53
C GLY A 339 -26.00 -10.91 4.17
N THR A 340 -25.70 -12.19 4.29
CA THR A 340 -24.37 -12.69 4.60
C THR A 340 -24.00 -13.88 3.71
N VAL A 341 -22.72 -13.99 3.37
CA VAL A 341 -22.10 -15.16 2.73
C VAL A 341 -21.07 -15.71 3.70
N VAL A 342 -21.11 -17.01 3.99
CA VAL A 342 -20.12 -17.68 4.82
C VAL A 342 -19.17 -18.45 3.91
N PHE A 343 -17.90 -18.05 3.89
CA PHE A 343 -16.88 -18.67 3.07
C PHE A 343 -16.06 -19.71 3.86
N ASN A 344 -15.82 -20.85 3.21
CA ASN A 344 -14.94 -21.90 3.69
C ASN A 344 -13.49 -21.38 3.74
N LYS A 345 -12.93 -21.35 4.96
CA LYS A 345 -11.58 -20.81 5.19
C LYS A 345 -10.47 -21.67 4.58
N ASN A 346 -10.67 -22.97 4.44
CA ASN A 346 -9.67 -23.86 3.83
C ASN A 346 -9.57 -23.57 2.33
N GLU A 347 -10.70 -23.51 1.62
CA GLU A 347 -10.77 -23.14 0.20
C GLU A 347 -10.19 -21.75 -0.06
N LEU A 348 -10.52 -20.76 0.79
CA LEU A 348 -9.90 -19.43 0.71
C LEU A 348 -8.39 -19.48 0.91
N THR A 349 -7.89 -20.26 1.87
CA THR A 349 -6.45 -20.41 2.13
C THR A 349 -5.73 -21.05 0.94
N GLU A 350 -6.29 -22.10 0.34
CA GLU A 350 -5.75 -22.70 -0.88
C GLU A 350 -5.73 -21.71 -2.06
N LEU A 351 -6.78 -20.92 -2.23
CA LEU A 351 -6.83 -19.85 -3.23
C LEU A 351 -5.78 -18.77 -2.97
N PHE A 352 -5.58 -18.32 -1.74
CA PHE A 352 -4.56 -17.31 -1.40
C PHE A 352 -3.13 -17.84 -1.56
N ASN A 353 -2.88 -19.11 -1.27
CA ASN A 353 -1.59 -19.77 -1.52
C ASN A 353 -1.31 -19.92 -3.02
N LYS A 354 -2.33 -20.25 -3.81
CA LYS A 354 -2.26 -20.34 -5.28
C LYS A 354 -2.05 -18.99 -5.95
N TYR A 355 -2.69 -17.95 -5.45
CA TYR A 355 -2.66 -16.58 -5.99
C TYR A 355 -1.88 -15.62 -5.09
N HIS A 356 -0.73 -16.09 -4.64
CA HIS A 356 0.26 -15.23 -4.00
C HIS A 356 0.77 -14.20 -5.02
N LEU A 357 0.81 -12.94 -4.59
CA LEU A 357 1.41 -11.86 -5.36
C LEU A 357 2.93 -12.07 -5.33
N TYR A 358 3.44 -12.72 -6.37
CA TYR A 358 4.81 -12.48 -6.78
C TYR A 358 4.96 -10.98 -6.98
N ASN A 359 5.66 -10.32 -6.07
CA ASN A 359 5.97 -8.90 -6.15
C ASN A 359 6.98 -8.62 -7.29
N LYS A 360 6.54 -8.86 -8.54
CA LYS A 360 7.09 -8.21 -9.73
C LYS A 360 6.84 -6.72 -9.54
N LYS A 361 7.92 -6.00 -9.20
CA LYS A 361 7.86 -4.60 -8.77
C LYS A 361 7.00 -4.42 -7.52
N ILE A 362 7.63 -4.61 -6.36
CA ILE A 362 7.49 -3.56 -5.34
C ILE A 362 8.01 -2.27 -6.01
N SER A 363 7.43 -1.10 -5.71
CA SER A 363 8.23 0.13 -5.83
C SER A 363 9.52 -0.05 -5.00
N SER A 364 10.61 0.64 -5.30
CA SER A 364 11.92 0.33 -4.67
C SER A 364 12.01 0.52 -3.14
N PHE A 365 10.89 0.82 -2.46
CA PHE A 365 10.68 0.69 -1.01
C PHE A 365 10.55 -0.78 -0.53
N GLY A 366 11.50 -1.63 -0.90
CA GLY A 366 11.76 -2.89 -0.20
C GLY A 366 12.29 -2.63 1.21
N ILE A 367 11.38 -2.33 2.15
CA ILE A 367 11.67 -1.85 3.52
C ILE A 367 12.69 -0.72 3.53
N MET A 368 12.27 0.44 3.02
CA MET A 368 12.65 1.68 3.70
C MET A 368 11.40 2.24 4.37
N LYS A 369 11.27 1.98 5.69
CA LYS A 369 10.70 3.01 6.59
C LYS A 369 11.34 4.34 6.18
N GLY A 370 10.51 5.38 6.00
CA GLY A 370 10.93 6.66 5.43
C GLY A 370 12.32 7.06 5.91
N ILE A 371 13.27 7.18 4.96
CA ILE A 371 14.73 7.10 5.16
C ILE A 371 15.12 7.70 6.51
N ASP A 372 15.61 6.89 7.45
CA ASP A 372 15.98 7.40 8.77
C ASP A 372 17.17 8.35 8.61
N PRO A 373 16.98 9.67 8.78
CA PRO A 373 18.04 10.63 8.51
C PRO A 373 19.12 10.60 9.60
N LYS A 374 18.91 9.87 10.70
CA LYS A 374 19.94 9.59 11.71
C LYS A 374 20.96 8.59 11.18
N LYS A 375 20.55 7.67 10.29
CA LYS A 375 21.41 6.68 9.62
C LYS A 375 22.10 7.32 8.42
N GLY A 376 23.35 6.94 8.24
CA GLY A 376 24.18 7.47 7.17
C GLY A 376 24.10 6.65 5.88
N ILE A 377 24.68 7.20 4.82
CA ILE A 377 24.79 6.55 3.51
C ILE A 377 26.25 6.38 3.09
N ILE A 378 26.56 5.26 2.44
CA ILE A 378 27.84 5.04 1.76
C ILE A 378 27.65 5.24 0.25
N VAL A 379 28.33 6.24 -0.30
CA VAL A 379 28.45 6.46 -1.75
C VAL A 379 29.74 5.79 -2.22
N SER A 380 29.67 4.99 -3.28
CA SER A 380 30.86 4.41 -3.93
C SER A 380 30.53 4.06 -5.36
N TYR A 381 31.43 4.24 -6.31
CA TYR A 381 31.19 3.71 -7.66
C TYR A 381 31.22 2.16 -7.62
N PRO A 382 30.54 1.41 -8.53
CA PRO A 382 30.63 -0.04 -8.50
C PRO A 382 32.08 -0.49 -8.67
N ARG A 383 32.41 -1.63 -8.06
CA ARG A 383 33.78 -2.18 -7.97
C ARG A 383 34.79 -1.38 -7.12
N SER A 384 34.41 -0.26 -6.48
CA SER A 384 35.28 0.51 -5.57
C SER A 384 35.50 -0.12 -4.17
N GLY A 385 35.22 -1.41 -3.99
CA GLY A 385 35.57 -2.16 -2.76
C GLY A 385 34.49 -2.29 -1.69
N LEU A 386 33.29 -1.75 -1.92
CA LEU A 386 32.18 -1.75 -0.95
C LEU A 386 31.83 -3.13 -0.35
N ASN A 387 32.10 -4.22 -1.07
CA ASN A 387 31.92 -5.59 -0.57
C ASN A 387 32.66 -5.88 0.74
N TRP A 388 33.92 -5.43 0.86
CA TRP A 388 34.73 -5.64 2.06
C TRP A 388 34.17 -4.83 3.23
N LEU A 389 33.87 -3.55 3.00
CA LEU A 389 33.29 -2.67 4.01
C LEU A 389 31.94 -3.19 4.53
N ARG A 390 31.05 -3.63 3.63
CA ARG A 390 29.75 -4.23 4.02
C ARG A 390 29.93 -5.49 4.86
N TYR A 391 30.86 -6.38 4.49
CA TYR A 391 31.17 -7.57 5.29
C TYR A 391 31.59 -7.18 6.71
N CYS A 392 32.50 -6.22 6.85
CA CYS A 392 32.99 -5.80 8.16
C CYS A 392 31.90 -5.15 9.01
N ILE A 393 31.07 -4.28 8.43
CA ILE A 393 29.95 -3.65 9.15
C ILE A 393 28.98 -4.73 9.65
N GLU A 394 28.51 -5.63 8.79
CA GLU A 394 27.52 -6.65 9.20
C GLU A 394 28.10 -7.60 10.26
N HIS A 395 29.36 -8.02 10.10
CA HIS A 395 30.01 -8.91 11.06
C HIS A 395 30.25 -8.25 12.43
N LEU A 396 30.80 -7.03 12.45
CA LEU A 396 31.20 -6.34 13.68
C LEU A 396 30.03 -5.76 14.50
N THR A 397 28.91 -5.45 13.83
CA THR A 397 27.77 -4.73 14.45
C THR A 397 26.54 -5.60 14.68
N GLY A 398 26.41 -6.74 13.97
CA GLY A 398 25.16 -7.52 13.96
C GLY A 398 24.00 -6.84 13.24
N LEU A 399 24.25 -5.75 12.49
CA LEU A 399 23.24 -4.97 11.76
C LEU A 399 23.41 -5.13 10.24
N ARG A 400 22.32 -5.20 9.49
CA ARG A 400 22.31 -5.37 8.03
C ARG A 400 22.82 -4.10 7.33
N THR A 401 23.47 -4.23 6.16
CA THR A 401 23.79 -3.08 5.29
C THR A 401 22.91 -3.06 4.04
N GLY A 402 22.60 -1.85 3.53
CA GLY A 402 21.74 -1.68 2.36
C GLY A 402 22.23 -2.45 1.14
N GLY A 403 21.31 -3.00 0.34
CA GLY A 403 21.64 -3.94 -0.72
C GLY A 403 21.04 -5.34 -0.56
N ARG A 404 21.29 -6.14 -1.61
CA ARG A 404 21.37 -7.62 -1.56
C ARG A 404 22.06 -8.09 -0.27
N THR A 405 21.44 -9.07 0.39
CA THR A 405 21.96 -9.74 1.60
C THR A 405 23.43 -10.12 1.46
N LYS A 406 24.23 -9.86 2.50
CA LYS A 406 25.68 -10.10 2.50
C LYS A 406 26.09 -11.13 3.55
N LEU A 407 25.73 -10.90 4.81
CA LEU A 407 25.82 -11.84 5.94
C LEU A 407 24.48 -11.93 6.67
N ILE A 408 23.83 -10.79 6.89
CA ILE A 408 22.60 -10.67 7.68
C ILE A 408 21.40 -10.50 6.74
N LYS A 409 20.50 -11.48 6.75
CA LYS A 409 19.30 -11.52 5.90
C LYS A 409 18.23 -10.55 6.40
N ASP A 410 17.86 -10.73 7.67
CA ASP A 410 16.74 -10.06 8.34
C ASP A 410 17.29 -9.32 9.58
N GLY A 411 16.85 -8.08 9.81
CA GLY A 411 17.35 -7.26 10.93
C GLY A 411 17.41 -5.75 10.63
N GLU A 412 17.79 -4.96 11.63
CA GLU A 412 17.90 -3.51 11.51
C GLU A 412 19.06 -3.08 10.58
N LEU A 413 18.81 -2.05 9.78
CA LEU A 413 19.81 -1.46 8.88
C LEU A 413 20.83 -0.61 9.65
N ALA A 414 22.13 -0.87 9.48
CA ALA A 414 23.22 -0.01 9.95
C ALA A 414 23.35 1.27 9.13
N VAL A 415 23.42 1.11 7.80
CA VAL A 415 23.69 2.17 6.82
C VAL A 415 23.02 1.89 5.48
N TYR A 416 22.62 2.97 4.81
CA TYR A 416 22.19 2.97 3.42
C TYR A 416 23.41 2.95 2.48
N ARG A 417 23.18 2.68 1.19
CA ARG A 417 24.21 2.86 0.14
C ARG A 417 23.62 3.32 -1.17
N THR A 418 24.47 3.87 -2.03
CA THR A 418 24.18 3.99 -3.47
C THR A 418 25.46 3.81 -4.30
N HIS A 419 25.28 3.33 -5.53
CA HIS A 419 26.31 3.35 -6.56
C HIS A 419 26.20 4.54 -7.53
N ASP A 420 25.05 5.21 -7.53
CA ASP A 420 24.73 6.31 -8.42
C ASP A 420 23.75 7.25 -7.73
N VAL A 421 24.15 8.50 -7.52
CA VAL A 421 23.32 9.54 -6.90
C VAL A 421 22.23 10.09 -7.81
N LYS A 422 22.24 9.78 -9.12
CA LYS A 422 21.28 10.29 -10.12
C LYS A 422 20.26 9.26 -10.61
N VAL A 423 20.50 7.97 -10.43
CA VAL A 423 19.58 6.92 -10.88
C VAL A 423 18.39 6.81 -9.92
N GLN A 424 17.19 6.98 -10.48
CA GLN A 424 15.88 6.78 -9.84
C GLN A 424 15.19 5.51 -10.39
N ASP A 425 15.95 4.53 -10.90
CA ASP A 425 15.43 3.33 -11.57
C ASP A 425 15.24 2.17 -10.58
N ASP A 426 14.03 1.60 -10.56
CA ASP A 426 13.49 0.74 -9.50
C ASP A 426 14.02 -0.71 -9.46
N ASN A 427 14.94 -1.09 -10.34
CA ASN A 427 15.22 -2.51 -10.63
C ASN A 427 16.48 -3.11 -9.96
N ASP A 428 17.12 -2.42 -9.00
CA ASP A 428 18.24 -2.98 -8.24
C ASP A 428 18.11 -2.66 -6.76
N GLU A 429 18.20 -3.69 -5.91
CA GLU A 429 18.12 -3.64 -4.43
C GLU A 429 19.22 -2.77 -3.76
N CYS A 430 20.02 -2.08 -4.57
CA CYS A 430 21.28 -1.43 -4.25
C CYS A 430 21.20 0.09 -4.08
N TYR A 431 20.04 0.70 -4.37
CA TYR A 431 19.89 2.15 -4.46
C TYR A 431 19.13 2.75 -3.26
N CYS A 432 19.61 3.91 -2.82
CA CYS A 432 18.96 4.80 -1.89
C CYS A 432 19.08 6.21 -2.46
N PRO A 433 17.97 6.97 -2.64
CA PRO A 433 18.04 8.34 -3.10
C PRO A 433 18.94 9.18 -2.20
N PHE A 434 19.81 10.00 -2.80
CA PHE A 434 20.81 10.78 -2.06
C PHE A 434 20.27 12.17 -1.65
N TYR A 435 19.37 12.71 -2.47
CA TYR A 435 18.62 13.96 -2.26
C TYR A 435 17.12 13.70 -2.46
N ASP A 436 16.27 14.49 -1.80
CA ASP A 436 14.84 14.54 -2.09
C ASP A 436 14.54 15.31 -3.40
N GLN A 437 13.25 15.38 -3.78
CA GLN A 437 12.79 16.06 -5.00
C GLN A 437 13.07 17.58 -4.98
N GLN A 438 13.34 18.15 -3.80
CA GLN A 438 13.66 19.56 -3.59
C GLN A 438 15.19 19.79 -3.50
N GLY A 439 16.01 18.75 -3.70
CA GLY A 439 17.47 18.83 -3.69
C GLY A 439 18.10 18.85 -2.29
N LYS A 440 17.34 18.55 -1.23
CA LYS A 440 17.82 18.53 0.16
C LYS A 440 18.30 17.11 0.53
N PRO A 441 19.41 16.98 1.28
CA PRO A 441 19.99 15.67 1.57
C PRO A 441 19.10 14.84 2.49
N LEU A 442 18.89 13.57 2.13
CA LEU A 442 18.06 12.62 2.87
C LEU A 442 18.77 12.03 4.11
N HIS A 443 20.09 12.16 4.18
CA HIS A 443 20.93 11.67 5.28
C HIS A 443 21.66 12.82 5.97
N LYS A 444 21.99 12.66 7.26
CA LYS A 444 22.84 13.62 7.99
C LYS A 444 24.34 13.34 7.88
N LYS A 445 24.72 12.15 7.37
CA LYS A 445 26.10 11.67 7.25
C LYS A 445 26.31 10.92 5.93
N VAL A 446 27.41 11.21 5.24
CA VAL A 446 27.87 10.45 4.07
C VAL A 446 29.31 9.98 4.23
N VAL A 447 29.57 8.72 3.87
CA VAL A 447 30.90 8.21 3.57
C VAL A 447 31.06 8.07 2.05
N LEU A 448 32.11 8.63 1.49
CA LEU A 448 32.53 8.38 0.11
C LEU A 448 33.69 7.38 0.12
N LEU A 449 33.45 6.17 -0.40
CA LEU A 449 34.49 5.16 -0.60
C LEU A 449 35.05 5.29 -2.03
N LEU A 450 36.29 5.78 -2.11
CA LEU A 450 36.92 6.24 -3.35
C LEU A 450 38.04 5.27 -3.79
N ARG A 451 37.86 4.64 -4.95
CA ARG A 451 38.91 3.86 -5.65
C ARG A 451 39.31 4.58 -6.93
N ASP A 452 40.55 4.35 -7.40
CA ASP A 452 40.99 4.76 -8.74
C ASP A 452 39.90 4.50 -9.80
N TYR A 453 39.56 5.56 -10.53
CA TYR A 453 38.48 5.57 -11.50
C TYR A 453 38.83 4.77 -12.76
N ARG A 454 40.10 4.74 -13.16
CA ARG A 454 40.61 3.95 -14.30
C ARG A 454 40.38 2.46 -14.03
N GLU A 455 40.87 2.00 -12.89
CA GLU A 455 40.70 0.63 -12.39
C GLU A 455 39.22 0.21 -12.32
N SER A 456 38.38 1.08 -11.76
CA SER A 456 36.96 0.80 -11.56
C SER A 456 36.18 0.79 -12.88
N PHE A 457 36.46 1.74 -13.78
CA PHE A 457 35.83 1.84 -15.11
C PHE A 457 36.19 0.66 -16.00
N ILE A 458 37.48 0.33 -16.15
CA ILE A 458 37.94 -0.81 -16.96
C ILE A 458 37.27 -2.11 -16.50
N ARG A 459 37.18 -2.33 -15.19
CA ARG A 459 36.53 -3.52 -14.63
C ARG A 459 35.03 -3.57 -14.91
N ILE A 460 34.31 -2.46 -14.81
CA ILE A 460 32.88 -2.42 -15.16
C ILE A 460 32.68 -2.66 -16.65
N ALA A 461 33.48 -2.00 -17.50
CA ALA A 461 33.35 -2.14 -18.94
C ALA A 461 33.60 -3.58 -19.39
N LYS A 462 34.69 -4.22 -18.93
CA LYS A 462 34.97 -5.66 -19.16
C LYS A 462 33.79 -6.55 -18.70
N VAL A 463 33.14 -6.24 -17.57
CA VAL A 463 31.96 -7.00 -17.10
C VAL A 463 30.69 -6.75 -17.94
N LYS A 464 30.51 -5.57 -18.52
CA LYS A 464 29.31 -5.19 -19.29
C LYS A 464 29.41 -5.43 -20.80
N GLN A 465 30.63 -5.52 -21.36
CA GLN A 465 30.90 -5.64 -22.79
C GLN A 465 31.83 -6.81 -23.15
N GLY A 466 32.31 -7.58 -22.17
CA GLY A 466 33.33 -8.63 -22.36
C GLY A 466 34.76 -8.07 -22.42
N GLU A 467 34.95 -6.90 -23.03
CA GLU A 467 36.25 -6.25 -23.19
C GLU A 467 36.30 -4.80 -22.66
N ALA A 468 37.50 -4.21 -22.65
CA ALA A 468 37.67 -2.79 -22.34
C ALA A 468 37.52 -1.94 -23.62
N PRO A 469 36.89 -0.75 -23.56
CA PRO A 469 36.72 0.10 -24.73
C PRO A 469 38.07 0.54 -25.29
N THR A 470 38.14 0.69 -26.62
CA THR A 470 39.34 1.17 -27.31
C THR A 470 39.57 2.68 -27.06
N PRO A 471 40.82 3.18 -27.22
CA PRO A 471 41.12 4.60 -27.04
C PRO A 471 40.28 5.52 -27.94
N LYS A 472 39.97 5.06 -29.16
CA LYS A 472 39.14 5.78 -30.14
C LYS A 472 37.69 5.91 -29.66
N GLU A 473 37.13 4.85 -29.08
CA GLU A 473 35.76 4.85 -28.57
C GLU A 473 35.59 5.77 -27.37
N ILE A 474 36.55 5.77 -26.44
CA ILE A 474 36.54 6.64 -25.26
C ILE A 474 36.62 8.11 -25.68
N ARG A 475 37.53 8.44 -26.60
CA ARG A 475 37.65 9.80 -27.17
C ARG A 475 36.40 10.24 -27.95
N ASN A 476 35.66 9.30 -28.55
CA ASN A 476 34.35 9.51 -29.15
C ASN A 476 33.19 9.54 -28.12
N GLY A 477 33.47 9.49 -26.82
CA GLY A 477 32.46 9.64 -25.74
C GLY A 477 31.76 8.36 -25.31
N LYS A 478 32.19 7.18 -25.78
CA LYS A 478 31.65 5.84 -25.44
C LYS A 478 32.11 5.40 -24.03
N VAL A 479 31.61 6.09 -23.01
CA VAL A 479 32.07 6.02 -21.61
C VAL A 479 30.97 5.55 -20.63
N PHE A 480 30.46 4.34 -20.87
CA PHE A 480 29.32 3.71 -20.16
C PHE A 480 29.39 3.84 -18.63
N HIS A 481 28.36 4.46 -18.04
CA HIS A 481 28.25 4.75 -16.60
C HIS A 481 29.44 5.48 -15.95
N PHE A 482 30.48 5.82 -16.71
CA PHE A 482 31.72 6.41 -16.18
C PHE A 482 31.48 7.82 -15.61
N ARG A 483 30.60 8.58 -16.26
CA ARG A 483 30.12 9.88 -15.78
C ARG A 483 29.61 9.79 -14.34
N ASN A 484 28.96 8.69 -13.99
CA ASN A 484 28.28 8.47 -12.71
C ASN A 484 29.31 8.42 -11.55
N TYR A 485 30.56 8.00 -11.81
CA TYR A 485 31.68 8.15 -10.86
C TYR A 485 31.86 9.62 -10.45
N PHE A 486 31.90 10.53 -11.41
CA PHE A 486 32.11 11.96 -11.16
C PHE A 486 30.84 12.67 -10.66
N GLU A 487 29.65 12.24 -11.07
CA GLU A 487 28.40 12.76 -10.51
C GLU A 487 28.25 12.40 -9.02
N ASN A 488 28.71 11.22 -8.59
CA ASN A 488 28.83 10.88 -7.17
C ASN A 488 29.77 11.84 -6.40
N LEU A 489 30.88 12.28 -7.00
CA LEU A 489 31.77 13.27 -6.39
C LEU A 489 31.09 14.64 -6.26
N LYS A 490 30.42 15.11 -7.32
CA LYS A 490 29.66 16.38 -7.30
C LYS A 490 28.61 16.39 -6.21
N ALA A 491 27.83 15.31 -6.08
CA ALA A 491 26.84 15.18 -5.03
C ALA A 491 27.46 15.16 -3.63
N TYR A 492 28.58 14.47 -3.43
CA TYR A 492 29.30 14.51 -2.15
C TYR A 492 29.87 15.91 -1.85
N ASP A 493 30.37 16.64 -2.84
CA ASP A 493 30.80 18.04 -2.67
C ASP A 493 29.62 18.95 -2.26
N GLN A 494 28.48 18.81 -2.93
CA GLN A 494 27.23 19.53 -2.67
C GLN A 494 26.56 19.15 -1.34
N PHE A 495 26.85 17.96 -0.79
CA PHE A 495 26.20 17.47 0.42
C PHE A 495 26.57 18.33 1.63
N SER A 496 25.55 18.89 2.28
CA SER A 496 25.68 19.86 3.40
C SER A 496 25.74 19.23 4.79
N GLY A 497 25.51 17.91 4.90
CA GLY A 497 25.67 17.16 6.15
C GLY A 497 27.12 16.83 6.49
N LYS A 498 27.34 15.93 7.47
CA LYS A 498 28.70 15.48 7.84
C LYS A 498 29.27 14.57 6.75
N LYS A 499 30.55 14.73 6.45
CA LYS A 499 31.24 14.02 5.36
C LYS A 499 32.49 13.30 5.85
N LEU A 500 32.73 12.10 5.32
CA LEU A 500 33.98 11.35 5.50
C LEU A 500 34.40 10.75 4.15
N LEU A 501 35.62 11.02 3.72
CA LEU A 501 36.25 10.42 2.55
C LEU A 501 37.19 9.31 3.00
N VAL A 502 37.07 8.13 2.40
CA VAL A 502 37.98 6.99 2.62
C VAL A 502 38.46 6.46 1.28
N ARG A 503 39.77 6.29 1.11
CA ARG A 503 40.33 5.66 -0.09
C ARG A 503 40.27 4.14 0.04
N TYR A 504 40.01 3.45 -1.07
CA TYR A 504 40.04 1.99 -1.10
C TYR A 504 41.42 1.40 -0.75
N PRO A 505 42.56 1.92 -1.24
CA PRO A 505 43.89 1.48 -0.78
C PRO A 505 44.06 1.53 0.73
N ASP A 506 43.68 2.64 1.35
CA ASP A 506 43.80 2.86 2.79
C ASP A 506 42.92 1.85 3.55
N LEU A 507 41.65 1.68 3.14
CA LEU A 507 40.70 0.71 3.71
C LEU A 507 41.17 -0.76 3.67
N ILE A 508 42.01 -1.12 2.70
CA ILE A 508 42.59 -2.47 2.57
C ILE A 508 43.89 -2.62 3.35
N SER A 509 44.66 -1.52 3.48
CA SER A 509 46.00 -1.51 4.07
C SER A 509 45.98 -1.26 5.58
N ASP A 510 45.01 -0.48 6.08
CA ASP A 510 44.79 -0.21 7.49
C ASP A 510 43.33 -0.48 7.87
N PHE A 511 43.14 -1.41 8.81
CA PHE A 511 41.81 -1.74 9.33
C PHE A 511 41.21 -0.62 10.19
N SER A 512 42.02 0.34 10.66
CA SER A 512 41.54 1.49 11.42
C SER A 512 40.58 2.37 10.60
N GLU A 513 40.68 2.37 9.27
CA GLU A 513 39.72 3.05 8.40
C GLU A 513 38.32 2.40 8.45
N VAL A 514 38.21 1.10 8.76
CA VAL A 514 36.92 0.44 9.00
C VAL A 514 36.31 0.93 10.32
N THR A 515 37.07 0.92 11.42
CA THR A 515 36.57 1.37 12.74
C THR A 515 36.22 2.86 12.72
N LYS A 516 37.02 3.69 12.04
CA LYS A 516 36.75 5.10 11.77
C LYS A 516 35.42 5.35 11.03
N ILE A 517 35.03 4.47 10.11
CA ILE A 517 33.70 4.53 9.45
C ILE A 517 32.59 4.17 10.45
N LEU A 518 32.78 3.16 11.29
CA LEU A 518 31.82 2.76 12.32
C LEU A 518 31.63 3.89 13.36
N ASP A 519 32.72 4.50 13.85
CA ASP A 519 32.72 5.64 14.76
C ASP A 519 32.02 6.86 14.13
N PHE A 520 32.32 7.16 12.86
CA PHE A 520 31.68 8.24 12.12
C PHE A 520 30.16 8.05 12.03
N PHE A 521 29.70 6.82 11.74
CA PHE A 521 28.27 6.50 11.76
C PHE A 521 27.69 6.37 13.18
N LYS A 522 28.52 6.20 14.22
CA LYS A 522 28.15 5.89 15.61
C LYS A 522 27.51 4.51 15.77
N LEU A 523 28.07 3.50 15.12
CA LEU A 523 27.65 2.11 15.25
C LEU A 523 28.42 1.43 16.40
N PRO A 524 27.78 0.61 17.24
CA PRO A 524 28.48 -0.20 18.24
C PRO A 524 29.20 -1.38 17.54
N TYR A 525 30.42 -1.69 17.98
CA TYR A 525 31.21 -2.81 17.44
C TYR A 525 32.15 -3.41 18.49
N ASP A 526 32.56 -4.66 18.29
CA ASP A 526 33.65 -5.31 19.05
C ASP A 526 34.70 -5.90 18.10
N VAL A 527 35.94 -5.42 18.18
CA VAL A 527 37.09 -5.92 17.41
C VAL A 527 37.90 -6.98 18.14
N LYS A 528 37.64 -7.27 19.42
CA LYS A 528 38.48 -8.17 20.25
C LYS A 528 38.63 -9.59 19.73
N LYS A 529 37.72 -10.03 18.85
CA LYS A 529 37.72 -11.36 18.23
C LYS A 529 37.82 -11.33 16.71
N PHE A 530 38.13 -10.18 16.11
CA PHE A 530 38.16 -10.02 14.66
C PHE A 530 39.49 -10.47 14.06
N ASP A 531 39.54 -11.69 13.52
CA ASP A 531 40.67 -12.17 12.71
C ASP A 531 40.59 -11.58 11.30
N LEU A 532 41.41 -10.56 11.06
CA LEU A 532 41.44 -9.81 9.79
C LEU A 532 41.64 -10.72 8.57
N GLU A 533 42.54 -11.70 8.64
CA GLU A 533 42.87 -12.52 7.47
C GLU A 533 41.80 -13.59 7.24
N HIS A 534 41.31 -14.25 8.30
CA HIS A 534 40.17 -15.14 8.20
C HIS A 534 38.95 -14.44 7.56
N HIS A 535 38.58 -13.27 8.07
CA HIS A 535 37.43 -12.50 7.57
C HIS A 535 37.64 -11.97 6.15
N ARG A 536 38.88 -11.61 5.77
CA ARG A 536 39.24 -11.23 4.39
C ARG A 536 38.98 -12.39 3.43
N GLN A 537 39.44 -13.59 3.75
CA GLN A 537 39.20 -14.79 2.93
C GLN A 537 37.71 -15.14 2.82
N GLN A 538 36.96 -15.07 3.93
CA GLN A 538 35.50 -15.24 3.92
C GLN A 538 34.81 -14.20 3.01
N SER A 539 35.25 -12.94 3.04
CA SER A 539 34.67 -11.88 2.22
C SER A 539 34.92 -12.06 0.71
N PHE A 540 36.07 -12.66 0.33
CA PHE A 540 36.35 -13.09 -1.04
C PHE A 540 35.47 -14.24 -1.48
N GLN A 541 35.31 -15.30 -0.68
CA GLN A 541 34.45 -16.45 -1.00
C GLN A 541 33.01 -15.99 -1.29
N ILE A 542 32.44 -15.11 -0.46
CA ILE A 542 31.09 -14.56 -0.68
C ILE A 542 31.04 -13.67 -1.93
N TYR A 543 32.12 -12.97 -2.29
CA TYR A 543 32.16 -12.15 -3.51
C TYR A 543 32.23 -13.01 -4.77
N ASP A 544 32.99 -14.10 -4.74
CA ASP A 544 33.22 -14.99 -5.88
C ASP A 544 31.98 -15.82 -6.25
N ASN A 545 31.02 -15.96 -5.31
CA ASN A 545 29.69 -16.52 -5.61
C ASN A 545 28.85 -15.64 -6.57
N GLN A 546 29.17 -14.36 -6.73
CA GLN A 546 28.43 -13.42 -7.59
C GLN A 546 29.30 -12.77 -8.67
N HIS A 547 30.62 -12.74 -8.46
CA HIS A 547 31.60 -11.97 -9.22
C HIS A 547 32.95 -12.72 -9.26
N LYS A 548 34.06 -12.03 -9.54
CA LYS A 548 35.41 -12.62 -9.47
C LYS A 548 36.40 -11.67 -8.80
N SER A 549 37.10 -12.17 -7.79
CA SER A 549 38.18 -11.53 -7.03
C SER A 549 39.51 -11.79 -7.71
N TYR A 550 39.85 -10.94 -8.68
CA TYR A 550 41.10 -11.05 -9.43
C TYR A 550 42.36 -10.82 -8.57
N THR A 551 42.22 -10.07 -7.48
CA THR A 551 43.31 -9.65 -6.58
C THR A 551 43.26 -10.40 -5.24
N LYS A 552 42.66 -11.61 -5.18
CA LYS A 552 42.54 -12.37 -3.92
C LYS A 552 43.90 -12.81 -3.37
N ASP A 553 44.84 -13.15 -4.26
CA ASP A 553 46.17 -13.65 -3.94
C ASP A 553 47.19 -12.50 -3.72
N ASN A 554 46.80 -11.27 -4.09
CA ASN A 554 47.50 -10.03 -3.76
C ASN A 554 46.50 -8.86 -3.65
N PRO A 555 45.89 -8.61 -2.47
CA PRO A 555 44.87 -7.57 -2.30
C PRO A 555 45.38 -6.14 -2.47
N TYR A 556 46.71 -5.96 -2.48
CA TYR A 556 47.40 -4.68 -2.63
C TYR A 556 47.67 -4.29 -4.10
N ASP A 557 47.35 -5.16 -5.07
CA ASP A 557 47.38 -4.78 -6.49
C ASP A 557 46.17 -3.90 -6.85
N PHE A 558 46.32 -2.61 -6.61
CA PHE A 558 45.29 -1.62 -6.91
C PHE A 558 45.20 -1.24 -8.41
N LYS A 559 46.09 -1.77 -9.26
CA LYS A 559 46.19 -1.47 -10.71
C LYS A 559 46.02 -2.71 -11.60
N PHE A 560 45.56 -3.84 -11.06
CA PHE A 560 45.40 -5.11 -11.77
C PHE A 560 44.66 -4.98 -13.10
N HIS A 561 43.54 -4.26 -13.16
CA HIS A 561 42.80 -4.12 -14.41
C HIS A 561 43.41 -3.10 -15.38
N GLN A 562 44.14 -2.10 -14.87
CA GLN A 562 44.94 -1.16 -15.67
C GLN A 562 46.14 -1.83 -16.35
N SER A 563 46.83 -2.78 -15.69
CA SER A 563 47.98 -3.48 -16.29
C SER A 563 47.59 -4.38 -17.46
N GLY A 564 46.33 -4.82 -17.52
CA GLY A 564 45.77 -5.66 -18.59
C GLY A 564 45.00 -4.89 -19.68
N VAL A 565 45.42 -3.68 -20.04
CA VAL A 565 44.93 -2.90 -21.21
C VAL A 565 46.08 -2.10 -21.86
N ASP A 566 45.88 -1.61 -23.09
CA ASP A 566 46.81 -0.68 -23.77
C ASP A 566 46.99 0.61 -22.93
N PRO A 567 48.23 1.10 -22.68
CA PRO A 567 48.47 2.40 -22.07
C PRO A 567 47.71 3.57 -22.71
N LYS A 568 47.45 3.53 -24.02
CA LYS A 568 46.62 4.52 -24.73
C LYS A 568 45.15 4.49 -24.32
N THR A 569 44.66 3.38 -23.79
CA THR A 569 43.32 3.29 -23.19
C THR A 569 43.30 4.06 -21.87
N ILE A 570 44.36 3.97 -21.06
CA ILE A 570 44.49 4.77 -19.84
C ILE A 570 44.54 6.26 -20.17
N GLU A 571 45.41 6.65 -21.10
CA GLU A 571 45.53 8.03 -21.61
C GLU A 571 44.16 8.56 -22.09
N ALA A 572 43.40 7.78 -22.87
CA ALA A 572 42.07 8.20 -23.34
C ALA A 572 41.04 8.36 -22.20
N ILE A 573 41.12 7.55 -21.14
CA ILE A 573 40.27 7.70 -19.94
C ILE A 573 40.65 8.98 -19.18
N GLU A 574 41.94 9.29 -19.07
CA GLU A 574 42.46 10.50 -18.42
C GLU A 574 42.14 11.77 -19.25
N ASP A 575 42.31 11.74 -20.57
CA ASP A 575 41.87 12.79 -21.50
C ASP A 575 40.39 13.13 -21.28
N PHE A 576 39.53 12.10 -21.23
CA PHE A 576 38.10 12.28 -21.03
C PHE A 576 37.80 12.85 -19.64
N ALA A 577 38.42 12.31 -18.58
CA ALA A 577 38.23 12.77 -17.21
C ALA A 577 38.66 14.23 -17.04
N ASN A 578 39.86 14.59 -17.51
CA ASN A 578 40.39 15.95 -17.43
C ASN A 578 39.55 16.95 -18.24
N LYS A 579 39.13 16.58 -19.46
CA LYS A 579 38.31 17.45 -20.33
C LYS A 579 36.92 17.76 -19.77
N ASN A 580 36.30 16.82 -19.06
CA ASN A 580 34.90 16.95 -18.61
C ASN A 580 34.75 17.20 -17.09
N TYR A 581 35.78 16.86 -16.31
CA TYR A 581 35.73 16.78 -14.84
C TYR A 581 37.09 17.14 -14.18
N GLY A 582 37.97 17.88 -14.86
CA GLY A 582 39.33 18.16 -14.38
C GLY A 582 39.41 18.89 -13.04
N ASP A 583 38.36 19.65 -12.66
CA ASP A 583 38.24 20.26 -11.33
C ASP A 583 38.09 19.20 -10.23
N LEU A 584 37.30 18.16 -10.47
CA LEU A 584 37.12 17.02 -9.56
C LEU A 584 38.36 16.13 -9.53
N VAL A 585 38.98 15.85 -10.68
CA VAL A 585 40.23 15.08 -10.76
C VAL A 585 41.31 15.73 -9.89
N LYS A 586 41.48 17.06 -10.02
CA LYS A 586 42.41 17.85 -9.20
C LYS A 586 42.00 17.91 -7.73
N ARG A 587 40.72 18.15 -7.41
CA ARG A 587 40.21 18.25 -6.03
C ARG A 587 40.40 16.94 -5.24
N TYR A 588 40.23 15.81 -5.92
CA TYR A 588 40.30 14.48 -5.32
C TYR A 588 41.65 13.78 -5.54
N ASN A 589 42.68 14.42 -6.11
CA ASN A 589 43.97 13.79 -6.44
C ASN A 589 43.78 12.38 -7.05
N LEU A 590 43.13 12.34 -8.22
CA LEU A 590 42.70 11.11 -8.90
C LEU A 590 43.59 10.71 -10.07
#